data_AF-X6M343-F1
#
_entry.id   AF-X6M343-F1
#
_cell.length_a   1.000
_cell.length_b   1.000
_cell.length_c   1.000
_cell.angle_alpha   90.00
_cell.angle_beta   90.00
_cell.angle_gamma   90.00
#
_symmetry.space_group_name_H-M   'P 1'
#
loop_
_entity.id
_entity.type
_entity.pdbx_description
1 polymer ?
#
loop_
_entity_poly.entity_id
_entity_poly.type
_entity_poly.pdbx_seq_one_letter_code
_entity_poly.pdbx_strand_id
1 'polypeptide(L)'
;MSIAPSLMNTYPVIILDTVTNERIPHWVELDHMSDDPFTGNEKNRSLMIWPARRLTDGRRYIVAMRNLYTNSGTSVAVSPAFIALRDNTSSNDPSVNFRRNYFNTQIFNVLAANGVERSTLQLAWDFTVMSTYTQTNAMVYMRDDAFSRIDWSEGGVSYRITSVENDFDSEYIARKVNGLMSVPWYLNHVTPGMDVRLIYEWDNPNQPVYQQNFDVEFELLIPYSVANHSVMGRWVQYGHGLFGNFHEIETTYLKQQSNQYGYIFAGVNWLGMCDEDVPFVSEMILTNLTNFPMVPDRLHQGMLNALYLMKLLMSDNFLNDAALQFDGKQVVDPSLRNYYGNSLGGIMGSVYMTLTTDVIRGTIGVPGFPFPCFCLAAATSLPSKISSKSDTNKTLIASSLSPSWNWLGLDWSPLGIYIYIYVYVYIYIIFFFKKANKQTFIIYIHI
;
A
#
# COMPACT_ATOMS: atom_id res chain seq x y z
N MET A 1 7.59 -16.13 -20.62
CA MET A 1 6.77 -15.33 -21.57
C MET A 1 7.71 -14.33 -22.25
N SER A 2 7.71 -14.20 -23.58
CA SER A 2 8.58 -13.22 -24.28
C SER A 2 7.79 -11.94 -24.54
N ILE A 3 8.38 -10.78 -24.22
CA ILE A 3 7.77 -9.44 -24.39
C ILE A 3 7.92 -8.96 -25.84
N ALA A 4 9.00 -9.34 -26.54
CA ALA A 4 9.31 -8.85 -27.89
C ALA A 4 8.18 -9.08 -28.94
N PRO A 5 7.44 -10.20 -28.93
CA PRO A 5 6.28 -10.39 -29.81
C PRO A 5 5.24 -9.28 -29.75
N SER A 6 5.06 -8.62 -28.60
CA SER A 6 4.07 -7.55 -28.43
C SER A 6 4.26 -6.34 -29.34
N LEU A 7 5.48 -6.17 -29.89
CA LEU A 7 5.82 -5.11 -30.82
C LEU A 7 5.58 -5.50 -32.29
N MET A 8 5.31 -6.77 -32.59
CA MET A 8 5.13 -7.26 -33.95
C MET A 8 3.78 -6.83 -34.54
N ASN A 9 3.75 -6.54 -35.85
CA ASN A 9 2.53 -6.19 -36.58
C ASN A 9 1.48 -7.30 -36.62
N THR A 10 1.79 -8.53 -36.22
CA THR A 10 0.85 -9.65 -36.16
C THR A 10 0.31 -9.90 -34.74
N TYR A 11 0.84 -9.23 -33.72
CA TYR A 11 0.44 -9.49 -32.34
C TYR A 11 -1.02 -9.03 -32.12
N PRO A 12 -1.84 -9.84 -31.42
CA PRO A 12 -3.29 -9.64 -31.32
C PRO A 12 -3.69 -8.56 -30.32
N VAL A 13 -2.86 -8.26 -29.32
CA VAL A 13 -3.10 -7.21 -28.33
C VAL A 13 -2.13 -6.06 -28.55
N ILE A 14 -2.61 -4.82 -28.50
CA ILE A 14 -1.79 -3.64 -28.81
C ILE A 14 -2.05 -2.60 -27.75
N ILE A 15 -0.98 -1.98 -27.27
CA ILE A 15 -1.04 -0.72 -26.51
C ILE A 15 -0.29 0.32 -27.35
N LEU A 16 -0.97 1.38 -27.77
CA LEU A 16 -0.43 2.41 -28.65
C LEU A 16 -0.37 3.75 -27.90
N ASP A 17 0.80 4.38 -27.85
CA ASP A 17 0.95 5.76 -27.39
C ASP A 17 0.42 6.72 -28.45
N THR A 18 -0.59 7.54 -28.12
CA THR A 18 -1.22 8.41 -29.13
C THR A 18 -0.40 9.64 -29.50
N VAL A 19 0.71 9.90 -28.80
CA VAL A 19 1.61 11.02 -29.10
C VAL A 19 2.80 10.55 -29.93
N THR A 20 3.46 9.47 -29.53
CA THR A 20 4.63 8.95 -30.25
C THR A 20 4.27 7.99 -31.38
N ASN A 21 3.02 7.48 -31.41
CA ASN A 21 2.59 6.40 -32.30
C ASN A 21 3.38 5.10 -32.11
N GLU A 22 4.08 4.95 -30.99
CA GLU A 22 4.82 3.74 -30.67
C GLU A 22 3.95 2.70 -29.97
N ARG A 23 4.20 1.43 -30.29
CA ARG A 23 3.66 0.31 -29.51
C ARG A 23 4.40 0.20 -28.18
N ILE A 24 3.66 0.01 -27.09
CA ILE A 24 4.23 -0.23 -25.77
C ILE A 24 4.50 -1.73 -25.63
N PRO A 25 5.74 -2.13 -25.29
CA PRO A 25 6.04 -3.53 -25.02
C PRO A 25 5.22 -3.99 -23.82
N HIS A 26 4.59 -5.16 -23.92
CA HIS A 26 3.72 -5.71 -22.89
C HIS A 26 3.67 -7.23 -22.94
N TRP A 27 3.08 -7.83 -21.91
CA TRP A 27 2.64 -9.22 -21.95
C TRP A 27 1.18 -9.33 -21.51
N VAL A 28 0.58 -10.48 -21.81
CA VAL A 28 -0.83 -10.75 -21.55
C VAL A 28 -0.94 -12.10 -20.88
N GLU A 29 -1.77 -12.18 -19.85
CA GLU A 29 -2.06 -13.44 -19.16
C GLU A 29 -3.52 -13.50 -18.72
N LEU A 30 -4.01 -14.71 -18.50
CA LEU A 30 -5.30 -14.93 -17.87
C LEU A 30 -5.10 -15.05 -16.37
N ASP A 31 -6.02 -14.47 -15.60
CA ASP A 31 -6.01 -14.66 -14.17
C ASP A 31 -6.43 -16.09 -13.81
N HIS A 32 -5.48 -16.84 -13.26
CA HIS A 32 -5.67 -18.20 -12.77
C HIS A 32 -6.11 -18.27 -11.30
N MET A 33 -6.12 -17.15 -10.56
CA MET A 33 -6.61 -17.13 -9.17
C MET A 33 -8.10 -17.43 -9.07
N SER A 34 -8.85 -17.22 -10.16
CA SER A 34 -10.27 -17.55 -10.28
C SER A 34 -10.55 -19.02 -10.57
N ASP A 35 -9.52 -19.84 -10.84
CA ASP A 35 -9.69 -21.27 -11.10
C ASP A 35 -10.15 -21.99 -9.84
N ASP A 36 -11.14 -22.88 -9.96
CA ASP A 36 -11.55 -23.71 -8.83
C ASP A 36 -10.48 -24.77 -8.56
N PRO A 37 -9.77 -24.71 -7.42
CA PRO A 37 -8.68 -25.64 -7.14
C PRO A 37 -9.17 -27.09 -6.89
N PHE A 38 -10.48 -27.30 -6.72
CA PHE A 38 -11.07 -28.61 -6.43
C PHE A 38 -11.86 -29.20 -7.60
N THR A 39 -12.46 -28.36 -8.45
CA THR A 39 -13.28 -28.86 -9.59
C THR A 39 -12.60 -28.72 -10.95
N GLY A 40 -11.51 -27.94 -11.06
CA GLY A 40 -10.82 -27.71 -12.33
C GLY A 40 -11.66 -26.99 -13.39
N ASN A 41 -12.86 -26.51 -13.02
CA ASN A 41 -13.72 -25.76 -13.92
C ASN A 41 -13.17 -24.34 -14.08
N GLU A 42 -12.86 -23.97 -15.32
CA GLU A 42 -12.48 -22.60 -15.67
C GLU A 42 -13.68 -21.68 -15.40
N LYS A 43 -13.52 -20.71 -14.49
CA LYS A 43 -14.49 -19.63 -14.30
C LYS A 43 -14.24 -18.51 -15.32
N ASN A 44 -15.03 -17.45 -15.23
CA ASN A 44 -14.75 -16.19 -15.94
C ASN A 44 -13.39 -15.63 -15.49
N ARG A 45 -12.34 -15.92 -16.24
CA ARG A 45 -11.00 -15.37 -16.01
C ARG A 45 -10.93 -13.94 -16.51
N SER A 46 -10.27 -13.08 -15.74
CA SER A 46 -9.90 -11.75 -16.22
C SER A 46 -8.70 -11.85 -17.15
N LEU A 47 -8.68 -11.06 -18.22
CA LEU A 47 -7.50 -10.88 -19.06
C LEU A 47 -6.68 -9.72 -18.50
N MET A 48 -5.43 -9.98 -18.13
CA MET A 48 -4.51 -8.98 -17.62
C MET A 48 -3.51 -8.59 -18.71
N ILE A 49 -3.34 -7.29 -18.93
CA ILE A 49 -2.40 -6.72 -19.90
C ILE A 49 -1.39 -5.90 -19.12
N TRP A 50 -0.13 -6.28 -19.18
CA TRP A 50 0.93 -5.71 -18.36
C TRP A 50 1.94 -4.95 -19.23
N PRO A 51 1.93 -3.60 -19.19
CA PRO A 51 3.00 -2.82 -19.79
C PRO A 51 4.36 -3.20 -19.19
N ALA A 52 5.35 -3.47 -20.03
CA ALA A 52 6.71 -3.77 -19.61
C ALA A 52 7.52 -2.54 -19.19
N ARG A 53 6.90 -1.36 -19.25
CA ARG A 53 7.44 -0.09 -18.74
C ARG A 53 6.30 0.76 -18.20
N ARG A 54 6.60 1.62 -17.21
CA ARG A 54 5.67 2.62 -16.70
C ARG A 54 5.15 3.48 -17.86
N LEU A 55 3.83 3.65 -17.94
CA LEU A 55 3.21 4.54 -18.92
C LEU A 55 3.47 6.01 -18.53
N THR A 56 3.47 6.91 -19.51
CA THR A 56 3.77 8.32 -19.26
C THR A 56 2.57 9.01 -18.60
N ASP A 57 2.82 9.79 -17.53
CA ASP A 57 1.76 10.52 -16.84
C ASP A 57 1.08 11.54 -17.75
N GLY A 58 -0.26 11.68 -17.63
CA GLY A 58 -1.07 12.55 -18.46
C GLY A 58 -1.18 12.12 -19.93
N ARG A 59 -0.56 11.00 -20.31
CA ARG A 59 -0.54 10.50 -21.69
C ARG A 59 -1.74 9.61 -21.97
N ARG A 60 -2.31 9.78 -23.16
CA ARG A 60 -3.39 8.94 -23.69
C ARG A 60 -2.82 7.74 -24.44
N TYR A 61 -3.42 6.57 -24.21
CA TYR A 61 -3.08 5.31 -24.86
C TYR A 61 -4.32 4.64 -25.42
N ILE A 62 -4.18 3.98 -26.56
CA ILE A 62 -5.23 3.12 -27.14
C ILE A 62 -4.84 1.66 -26.90
N VAL A 63 -5.77 0.87 -26.36
CA VAL A 63 -5.68 -0.59 -26.34
C VAL A 63 -6.55 -1.14 -27.47
N ALA A 64 -5.99 -2.07 -28.26
CA ALA A 64 -6.71 -2.74 -29.33
C ALA A 64 -6.48 -4.26 -29.28
N MET A 65 -7.55 -5.00 -29.58
CA MET A 65 -7.55 -6.45 -29.68
C MET A 65 -8.09 -6.86 -31.05
N ARG A 66 -7.39 -7.77 -31.71
CA ARG A 66 -7.74 -8.32 -33.02
C ARG A 66 -7.29 -9.75 -33.15
N ASN A 67 -7.90 -10.50 -34.07
CA ASN A 67 -7.50 -11.87 -34.41
C ASN A 67 -7.31 -12.79 -33.19
N LEU A 68 -8.13 -12.59 -32.15
CA LEU A 68 -8.24 -13.46 -31.00
C LEU A 68 -9.08 -14.67 -31.37
N TYR A 69 -8.57 -15.85 -31.02
CA TYR A 69 -9.21 -17.13 -31.21
C TYR A 69 -9.36 -17.85 -29.87
N THR A 70 -10.42 -18.63 -29.74
CA THR A 70 -10.61 -19.56 -28.63
C THR A 70 -9.62 -20.74 -28.76
N ASN A 71 -9.52 -21.54 -27.70
CA ASN A 71 -8.74 -22.79 -27.72
C ASN A 71 -9.22 -23.79 -28.79
N SER A 72 -10.47 -23.67 -29.26
CA SER A 72 -11.03 -24.47 -30.35
C SER A 72 -10.70 -23.93 -31.75
N GLY A 73 -9.94 -22.83 -31.85
CA GLY A 73 -9.61 -22.17 -33.12
C GLY A 73 -10.74 -21.30 -33.69
N THR A 74 -11.81 -21.07 -32.94
CA THR A 74 -12.93 -20.21 -33.36
C THR A 74 -12.61 -18.76 -33.03
N SER A 75 -12.95 -17.81 -33.90
CA SER A 75 -12.77 -16.39 -33.60
C SER A 75 -13.59 -15.99 -32.36
N VAL A 76 -12.98 -15.23 -31.45
CA VAL A 76 -13.67 -14.69 -30.27
C VAL A 76 -14.78 -13.73 -30.73
N ALA A 77 -15.98 -13.93 -30.17
CA ALA A 77 -17.16 -13.15 -30.53
C ALA A 77 -17.00 -11.67 -30.18
N VAL A 78 -17.38 -10.80 -31.12
CA VAL A 78 -17.39 -9.35 -30.93
C VAL A 78 -18.75 -8.92 -30.40
N SER A 79 -18.78 -8.00 -29.43
CA SER A 79 -20.04 -7.50 -28.90
C SER A 79 -20.84 -6.74 -29.99
N PRO A 80 -22.18 -6.86 -30.05
CA PRO A 80 -22.99 -6.14 -31.03
C PRO A 80 -22.77 -4.62 -31.01
N ALA A 81 -22.55 -4.04 -29.82
CA ALA A 81 -22.24 -2.62 -29.67
C ALA A 81 -20.91 -2.24 -30.35
N PHE A 82 -19.86 -3.06 -30.17
CA PHE A 82 -18.57 -2.79 -30.83
C PHE A 82 -18.65 -3.04 -32.34
N ILE A 83 -19.39 -4.04 -32.81
CA ILE A 83 -19.70 -4.24 -34.25
C ILE A 83 -20.36 -2.97 -34.80
N ALA A 84 -21.36 -2.41 -34.12
CA ALA A 84 -22.04 -1.21 -34.60
C ALA A 84 -21.13 0.02 -34.70
N LEU A 85 -20.16 0.16 -33.79
CA LEU A 85 -19.10 1.16 -33.87
C LEU A 85 -18.14 0.84 -35.03
N ARG A 86 -17.58 -0.37 -35.07
CA ARG A 86 -16.56 -0.82 -36.01
C ARG A 86 -17.08 -0.86 -37.45
N ASP A 87 -18.29 -1.31 -37.69
CA ASP A 87 -18.82 -1.52 -39.06
C ASP A 87 -19.73 -0.37 -39.50
N ASN A 88 -19.83 0.66 -38.65
CA ASN A 88 -20.67 1.84 -38.87
C ASN A 88 -22.15 1.51 -39.14
N THR A 89 -22.67 0.47 -38.48
CA THR A 89 -24.08 0.06 -38.60
C THR A 89 -24.95 0.73 -37.54
N SER A 90 -26.27 0.72 -37.77
CA SER A 90 -27.26 1.27 -36.83
C SER A 90 -27.26 0.53 -35.49
N SER A 91 -27.41 1.26 -34.40
CA SER A 91 -27.63 0.72 -33.06
C SER A 91 -28.78 1.46 -32.37
N ASN A 92 -29.61 0.72 -31.64
CA ASN A 92 -30.66 1.29 -30.79
C ASN A 92 -30.13 1.80 -29.45
N ASP A 93 -28.88 1.49 -29.11
CA ASP A 93 -28.22 1.99 -27.90
C ASP A 93 -27.71 3.43 -28.13
N PRO A 94 -28.25 4.45 -27.42
CA PRO A 94 -27.82 5.83 -27.58
C PRO A 94 -26.32 6.04 -27.29
N SER A 95 -25.73 5.24 -26.40
CA SER A 95 -24.31 5.36 -26.03
C SER A 95 -23.38 5.01 -27.20
N VAL A 96 -23.78 4.07 -28.06
CA VAL A 96 -23.05 3.71 -29.29
C VAL A 96 -23.05 4.89 -30.26
N ASN A 97 -24.21 5.51 -30.48
CA ASN A 97 -24.31 6.63 -31.40
C ASN A 97 -23.57 7.87 -30.89
N PHE A 98 -23.61 8.14 -29.58
CA PHE A 98 -22.85 9.22 -28.95
C PHE A 98 -21.33 9.05 -29.13
N ARG A 99 -20.82 7.81 -29.05
CA ARG A 99 -19.39 7.51 -29.16
C ARG A 99 -18.88 7.38 -30.60
N ARG A 100 -19.76 7.31 -31.60
CA ARG A 100 -19.41 6.97 -32.99
C ARG A 100 -18.37 7.91 -33.60
N ASN A 101 -18.57 9.23 -33.48
CA ASN A 101 -17.62 10.21 -34.01
C ASN A 101 -16.26 10.11 -33.29
N TYR A 102 -16.29 9.93 -31.96
CA TYR A 102 -15.08 9.73 -31.16
C TYR A 102 -14.32 8.48 -31.60
N PHE A 103 -14.99 7.32 -31.70
CA PHE A 103 -14.34 6.08 -32.17
C PHE A 103 -13.77 6.21 -33.57
N ASN A 104 -14.52 6.79 -34.53
CA ASN A 104 -14.04 6.99 -35.89
C ASN A 104 -12.77 7.85 -35.91
N THR A 105 -12.79 9.01 -35.24
CA THR A 105 -11.71 10.01 -35.35
C THR A 105 -10.54 9.77 -34.41
N GLN A 106 -10.82 9.31 -33.19
CA GLN A 106 -9.85 9.24 -32.08
C GLN A 106 -9.34 7.84 -31.79
N ILE A 107 -9.96 6.78 -32.32
CA ILE A 107 -9.53 5.39 -32.11
C ILE A 107 -9.23 4.71 -33.44
N PHE A 108 -10.22 4.53 -34.31
CA PHE A 108 -10.08 3.77 -35.55
C PHE A 108 -9.14 4.44 -36.54
N ASN A 109 -9.23 5.76 -36.75
CA ASN A 109 -8.30 6.47 -37.64
C ASN A 109 -6.85 6.41 -37.12
N VAL A 110 -6.65 6.56 -35.82
CA VAL A 110 -5.32 6.49 -35.19
C VAL A 110 -4.74 5.08 -35.32
N LEU A 111 -5.54 4.05 -35.06
CA LEU A 111 -5.15 2.65 -35.23
C LEU A 111 -4.84 2.31 -36.70
N ALA A 112 -5.67 2.75 -37.64
CA ALA A 112 -5.47 2.52 -39.07
C ALA A 112 -4.20 3.19 -39.59
N ALA A 113 -3.92 4.42 -39.17
CA ALA A 113 -2.67 5.12 -39.48
C ALA A 113 -1.41 4.38 -38.95
N ASN A 114 -1.59 3.51 -37.96
CA ASN A 114 -0.54 2.70 -37.33
C ASN A 114 -0.60 1.20 -37.71
N GLY A 115 -1.20 0.89 -38.88
CA GLY A 115 -1.18 -0.47 -39.45
C GLY A 115 -2.13 -1.46 -38.75
N VAL A 116 -3.15 -0.97 -38.06
CA VAL A 116 -4.19 -1.79 -37.44
C VAL A 116 -5.50 -1.62 -38.20
N GLU A 117 -5.80 -2.59 -39.06
CA GLU A 117 -7.00 -2.58 -39.89
C GLU A 117 -8.28 -2.66 -39.05
N ARG A 118 -9.19 -1.71 -39.28
CA ARG A 118 -10.46 -1.58 -38.55
C ARG A 118 -11.30 -2.85 -38.58
N SER A 119 -11.36 -3.57 -39.70
CA SER A 119 -12.13 -4.81 -39.87
C SER A 119 -11.62 -5.97 -39.01
N THR A 120 -10.35 -5.94 -38.59
CA THR A 120 -9.75 -7.00 -37.77
C THR A 120 -10.05 -6.85 -36.28
N LEU A 121 -10.51 -5.67 -35.85
CA LEU A 121 -10.72 -5.36 -34.44
C LEU A 121 -11.89 -6.15 -33.85
N GLN A 122 -11.67 -6.70 -32.66
CA GLN A 122 -12.69 -7.33 -31.82
C GLN A 122 -12.99 -6.49 -30.57
N LEU A 123 -12.04 -5.68 -30.11
CA LEU A 123 -12.25 -4.71 -29.03
C LEU A 123 -11.21 -3.59 -29.15
N ALA A 124 -11.60 -2.36 -28.83
CA ALA A 124 -10.67 -1.26 -28.66
C ALA A 124 -11.26 -0.24 -27.69
N TRP A 125 -10.40 0.35 -26.89
CA TRP A 125 -10.70 1.47 -26.02
C TRP A 125 -9.44 2.29 -25.81
N ASP A 126 -9.59 3.43 -25.19
CA ASP A 126 -8.48 4.28 -24.80
C ASP A 126 -8.62 4.74 -23.36
N PHE A 127 -7.51 5.15 -22.78
CA PHE A 127 -7.47 5.73 -21.44
C PHE A 127 -6.35 6.76 -21.36
N THR A 128 -6.50 7.69 -20.42
CA THR A 128 -5.46 8.66 -20.09
C THR A 128 -4.86 8.27 -18.75
N VAL A 129 -3.54 8.14 -18.71
CA VAL A 129 -2.81 7.93 -17.45
C VAL A 129 -2.95 9.19 -16.61
N MET A 130 -3.25 9.01 -15.33
CA MET A 130 -3.37 10.11 -14.38
C MET A 130 -2.10 10.99 -14.39
N SER A 131 -2.24 12.31 -14.27
CA SER A 131 -1.08 13.21 -14.24
C SER A 131 -0.25 13.02 -12.97
N THR A 132 1.04 13.36 -13.00
CA THR A 132 1.89 13.35 -11.80
C THR A 132 1.29 14.23 -10.71
N TYR A 133 0.80 15.43 -11.06
CA TYR A 133 0.14 16.35 -10.13
C TYR A 133 -1.02 15.65 -9.41
N THR A 134 -1.93 15.01 -10.15
CA THR A 134 -3.08 14.31 -9.55
C THR A 134 -2.65 13.12 -8.68
N GLN A 135 -1.56 12.43 -9.03
CA GLN A 135 -1.07 11.28 -8.26
C GLN A 135 -0.40 11.69 -6.94
N THR A 136 0.35 12.79 -6.92
CA THR A 136 1.28 13.08 -5.81
C THR A 136 0.91 14.32 -5.00
N ASN A 137 0.12 15.25 -5.56
CA ASN A 137 -0.03 16.57 -4.97
C ASN A 137 -0.72 16.55 -3.60
N ALA A 138 -1.66 15.63 -3.35
CA ALA A 138 -2.30 15.54 -2.03
C ALA A 138 -1.26 15.37 -0.91
N MET A 139 -0.35 14.40 -1.04
CA MET A 139 0.72 14.18 -0.07
C MET A 139 1.74 15.31 0.00
N VAL A 140 2.16 15.84 -1.17
CA VAL A 140 3.14 16.94 -1.21
C VAL A 140 2.58 18.20 -0.55
N TYR A 141 1.33 18.54 -0.86
CA TYR A 141 0.62 19.66 -0.27
C TYR A 141 0.47 19.48 1.25
N MET A 142 -0.03 18.32 1.71
CA MET A 142 -0.15 18.03 3.15
C MET A 142 1.18 18.18 3.89
N ARG A 143 2.27 17.67 3.31
CA ARG A 143 3.61 17.81 3.88
C ARG A 143 4.03 19.26 4.00
N ASP A 144 3.95 20.01 2.91
CA ASP A 144 4.45 21.38 2.85
C ASP A 144 3.60 22.33 3.71
N ASP A 145 2.26 22.19 3.64
CA ASP A 145 1.33 22.93 4.50
C ASP A 145 1.60 22.62 5.98
N ALA A 146 1.71 21.33 6.35
CA ALA A 146 1.98 20.98 7.73
C ALA A 146 3.34 21.52 8.19
N PHE A 147 4.43 21.31 7.46
CA PHE A 147 5.75 21.83 7.84
C PHE A 147 5.78 23.36 8.01
N SER A 148 4.98 24.10 7.24
CA SER A 148 4.85 25.56 7.40
C SER A 148 4.24 25.99 8.73
N ARG A 149 3.55 25.08 9.44
CA ARG A 149 2.89 25.31 10.73
C ARG A 149 3.81 25.05 11.93
N ILE A 150 5.05 24.62 11.71
CA ILE A 150 6.00 24.39 12.80
C ILE A 150 6.61 25.74 13.21
N ASP A 151 6.41 26.12 14.47
CA ASP A 151 7.06 27.31 15.05
C ASP A 151 8.47 26.97 15.55
N TRP A 152 9.45 27.14 14.66
CA TRP A 152 10.85 26.96 15.02
C TRP A 152 11.38 28.02 16.00
N SER A 153 10.70 29.16 16.16
CA SER A 153 11.08 30.17 17.14
C SER A 153 10.72 29.77 18.57
N GLU A 154 9.73 28.89 18.73
CA GLU A 154 9.37 28.25 20.01
C GLU A 154 10.06 26.88 20.21
N GLY A 155 11.11 26.61 19.44
CA GLY A 155 11.93 25.41 19.59
C GLY A 155 11.43 24.18 18.84
N GLY A 156 10.41 24.31 17.97
CA GLY A 156 10.01 23.28 17.00
C GLY A 156 8.64 22.65 17.25
N VAL A 157 8.53 21.33 17.04
CA VAL A 157 7.26 20.60 17.19
C VAL A 157 6.84 20.55 18.66
N SER A 158 5.58 20.84 18.95
CA SER A 158 5.01 20.71 20.29
C SER A 158 4.82 19.24 20.65
N TYR A 159 5.23 18.84 21.85
CA TYR A 159 5.10 17.48 22.36
C TYR A 159 4.93 17.45 23.89
N ARG A 160 4.58 16.27 24.42
CA ARG A 160 4.74 15.94 25.84
C ARG A 160 5.25 14.52 26.00
N ILE A 161 6.18 14.32 26.93
CA ILE A 161 6.58 12.98 27.36
C ILE A 161 5.51 12.42 28.30
N THR A 162 5.05 11.20 28.01
CA THR A 162 4.02 10.51 28.80
C THR A 162 4.61 9.48 29.74
N SER A 163 5.70 8.82 29.35
CA SER A 163 6.44 7.92 30.23
C SER A 163 7.93 7.85 29.89
N VAL A 164 8.73 7.63 30.93
CA VAL A 164 10.16 7.33 30.84
C VAL A 164 10.42 6.09 31.68
N GLU A 165 10.93 5.04 31.05
CA GLU A 165 11.23 3.77 31.70
C GLU A 165 12.74 3.52 31.57
N ASN A 166 13.47 3.61 32.68
CA ASN A 166 14.92 3.32 32.71
C ASN A 166 15.15 1.82 32.91
N ASP A 167 16.29 1.33 32.41
CA ASP A 167 16.62 -0.10 32.41
C ASP A 167 15.50 -0.95 31.78
N PHE A 168 14.94 -0.46 30.67
CA PHE A 168 13.81 -1.08 29.99
C PHE A 168 14.14 -2.50 29.52
N ASP A 169 15.36 -2.69 29.02
CA ASP A 169 15.92 -3.99 28.69
C ASP A 169 17.36 -4.04 29.20
N SER A 170 17.59 -4.84 30.23
CA SER A 170 18.87 -4.93 30.93
C SER A 170 20.07 -5.37 30.07
N GLU A 171 19.83 -5.86 28.85
CA GLU A 171 20.87 -6.29 27.93
C GLU A 171 21.21 -5.18 26.91
N TYR A 172 20.22 -4.44 26.44
CA TYR A 172 20.38 -3.55 25.28
C TYR A 172 19.90 -2.11 25.49
N ILE A 173 18.77 -1.90 26.18
CA ILE A 173 18.04 -0.62 26.18
C ILE A 173 18.06 0.02 27.56
N ALA A 174 18.79 1.13 27.66
CA ALA A 174 18.90 1.91 28.88
C ALA A 174 17.63 2.69 29.21
N ARG A 175 16.90 3.16 28.18
CA ARG A 175 15.70 3.96 28.38
C ARG A 175 14.69 3.78 27.25
N LYS A 176 13.43 3.54 27.61
CA LYS A 176 12.27 3.73 26.74
C LYS A 176 11.60 5.06 27.08
N VAL A 177 11.24 5.83 26.06
CA VAL A 177 10.46 7.07 26.25
C VAL A 177 9.24 7.02 25.33
N ASN A 178 8.07 7.23 25.92
CA ASN A 178 6.82 7.40 25.19
C ASN A 178 6.40 8.86 25.27
N GLY A 179 5.79 9.36 24.20
CA GLY A 179 5.27 10.70 24.17
C GLY A 179 4.14 10.90 23.18
N LEU A 180 3.60 12.10 23.21
CA LEU A 180 2.54 12.57 22.34
C LEU A 180 3.04 13.81 21.63
N MET A 181 3.00 13.81 20.30
CA MET A 181 3.38 14.96 19.46
C MET A 181 2.14 15.60 18.84
N SER A 182 2.13 16.92 18.74
CA SER A 182 1.03 17.66 18.12
C SER A 182 1.23 17.72 16.60
N VAL A 183 0.33 17.08 15.85
CA VAL A 183 0.44 16.96 14.38
C VAL A 183 -0.78 17.58 13.69
N PRO A 184 -0.60 18.37 12.61
CA PRO A 184 -1.68 18.81 11.75
C PRO A 184 -2.48 17.64 11.16
N TRP A 185 -3.80 17.76 11.19
CA TRP A 185 -4.72 16.68 10.82
C TRP A 185 -5.59 17.06 9.64
N TYR A 186 -5.77 16.11 8.71
CA TYR A 186 -6.46 16.32 7.43
C TYR A 186 -7.63 15.35 7.19
N LEU A 187 -7.87 14.44 8.13
CA LEU A 187 -9.00 13.51 8.08
C LEU A 187 -10.22 14.11 8.78
N ASN A 188 -11.41 13.67 8.37
CA ASN A 188 -12.67 14.00 9.05
C ASN A 188 -12.80 13.41 10.46
N HIS A 189 -12.05 12.35 10.78
CA HIS A 189 -12.03 11.73 12.09
C HIS A 189 -10.61 11.36 12.51
N VAL A 190 -10.39 11.30 13.83
CA VAL A 190 -9.12 10.82 14.41
C VAL A 190 -9.13 9.29 14.52
N THR A 191 -10.20 8.77 15.10
CA THR A 191 -10.40 7.34 15.30
C THR A 191 -10.57 6.62 13.97
N PRO A 192 -10.04 5.40 13.82
CA PRO A 192 -10.31 4.57 12.66
C PRO A 192 -11.81 4.29 12.47
N GLY A 193 -12.21 4.09 11.21
CA GLY A 193 -13.61 3.92 10.83
C GLY A 193 -13.79 3.79 9.31
N MET A 194 -14.87 3.14 8.88
CA MET A 194 -15.17 2.94 7.45
C MET A 194 -15.52 4.23 6.70
N ASP A 195 -15.94 5.27 7.43
CA ASP A 195 -16.30 6.61 6.93
C ASP A 195 -15.15 7.63 7.03
N VAL A 196 -13.97 7.20 7.50
CA VAL A 196 -12.79 8.06 7.58
C VAL A 196 -12.32 8.45 6.17
N ARG A 197 -12.19 9.74 5.91
CA ARG A 197 -11.76 10.30 4.62
C ARG A 197 -10.83 11.49 4.82
N LEU A 198 -9.93 11.69 3.86
CA LEU A 198 -9.27 12.98 3.68
C LEU A 198 -10.31 14.04 3.29
N ILE A 199 -10.21 15.21 3.91
CA ILE A 199 -11.06 16.36 3.57
C ILE A 199 -10.35 17.15 2.48
N TYR A 200 -11.05 17.42 1.38
CA TYR A 200 -10.55 18.24 0.27
C TYR A 200 -11.37 19.51 0.15
N GLU A 201 -10.75 20.57 -0.38
CA GLU A 201 -11.49 21.74 -0.83
C GLU A 201 -12.45 21.34 -1.96
N TRP A 202 -13.66 21.91 -1.93
CA TRP A 202 -14.72 21.56 -2.89
C TRP A 202 -14.32 21.78 -4.35
N ASP A 203 -13.51 22.81 -4.60
CA ASP A 203 -13.04 23.21 -5.93
C ASP A 203 -11.66 22.64 -6.29
N ASN A 204 -10.97 21.96 -5.36
CA ASN A 204 -9.65 21.40 -5.60
C ASN A 204 -9.44 20.02 -4.94
N PRO A 205 -9.74 18.91 -5.65
CA PRO A 205 -9.63 17.55 -5.14
C PRO A 205 -8.18 17.06 -4.95
N ASN A 206 -7.19 17.96 -5.00
CA ASN A 206 -5.76 17.65 -4.77
C ASN A 206 -5.17 18.46 -3.62
N GLN A 207 -5.97 19.23 -2.88
CA GLN A 207 -5.54 20.02 -1.72
C GLN A 207 -6.32 19.57 -0.48
N PRO A 208 -5.75 18.66 0.31
CA PRO A 208 -6.32 18.31 1.60
C PRO A 208 -6.38 19.50 2.54
N VAL A 209 -7.46 19.59 3.33
CA VAL A 209 -7.76 20.74 4.20
C VAL A 209 -7.31 20.44 5.62
N TYR A 210 -6.45 21.30 6.16
CA TYR A 210 -6.11 21.30 7.57
C TYR A 210 -7.37 21.47 8.45
N GLN A 211 -7.58 20.57 9.39
CA GLN A 211 -8.69 20.62 10.33
C GLN A 211 -8.25 21.31 11.63
N GLN A 212 -7.34 20.65 12.35
CA GLN A 212 -6.76 21.10 13.61
C GLN A 212 -5.54 20.22 13.91
N ASN A 213 -4.84 20.48 15.02
CA ASN A 213 -3.82 19.55 15.50
C ASN A 213 -4.45 18.48 16.39
N PHE A 214 -3.90 17.26 16.33
CA PHE A 214 -4.18 16.20 17.27
C PHE A 214 -2.88 15.60 17.82
N ASP A 215 -3.00 14.96 18.98
CA ASP A 215 -1.90 14.23 19.58
C ASP A 215 -1.69 12.89 18.86
N VAL A 216 -0.43 12.60 18.52
CA VAL A 216 0.00 11.34 17.93
C VAL A 216 1.05 10.71 18.84
N GLU A 217 0.85 9.43 19.17
CA GLU A 217 1.78 8.65 19.98
C GLU A 217 3.06 8.34 19.22
N PHE A 218 4.18 8.47 19.94
CA PHE A 218 5.48 7.99 19.49
C PHE A 218 6.19 7.27 20.63
N GLU A 219 7.07 6.34 20.25
CA GLU A 219 8.00 5.67 21.14
C GLU A 219 9.42 5.87 20.65
N LEU A 220 10.37 5.96 21.58
CA LEU A 220 11.80 5.90 21.29
C LEU A 220 12.54 5.00 22.28
N LEU A 221 13.60 4.34 21.79
CA LEU A 221 14.48 3.48 22.58
C LEU A 221 15.91 4.00 22.53
N ILE A 222 16.48 4.32 23.70
CA ILE A 222 17.87 4.76 23.85
C ILE A 222 18.69 3.58 24.38
N PRO A 223 19.69 3.09 23.61
CA PRO A 223 20.50 1.95 24.03
C PRO A 223 21.56 2.33 25.07
N TYR A 224 22.08 1.31 25.77
CA TYR A 224 23.17 1.48 26.74
C TYR A 224 24.44 2.07 26.13
N SER A 225 24.79 1.70 24.90
CA SER A 225 25.97 2.25 24.22
C SER A 225 25.92 3.78 24.02
N VAL A 226 24.71 4.33 23.88
CA VAL A 226 24.45 5.77 23.76
C VAL A 226 24.38 6.41 25.15
N ALA A 227 23.63 5.79 26.08
CA ALA A 227 23.51 6.27 27.45
C ALA A 227 24.85 6.38 28.20
N ASN A 228 25.76 5.44 27.95
CA ASN A 228 27.10 5.39 28.56
C ASN A 228 28.13 6.25 27.79
N HIS A 229 27.71 7.02 26.78
CA HIS A 229 28.58 7.85 25.93
C HIS A 229 29.67 7.07 25.16
N SER A 230 29.49 5.76 24.96
CA SER A 230 30.43 4.93 24.18
C SER A 230 30.36 5.24 22.68
N VAL A 231 29.17 5.63 22.20
CA VAL A 231 28.92 6.09 20.83
C VAL A 231 27.93 7.26 20.87
N MET A 232 28.12 8.23 19.99
CA MET A 232 27.12 9.29 19.80
C MET A 232 25.90 8.70 19.10
N GLY A 233 24.72 8.90 19.69
CA GLY A 233 23.46 8.41 19.18
C GLY A 233 23.10 9.02 17.83
N ARG A 234 22.45 8.23 16.98
CA ARG A 234 21.84 8.69 15.73
C ARG A 234 20.38 8.31 15.67
N TRP A 235 19.57 9.17 15.06
CA TRP A 235 18.17 8.89 14.83
C TRP A 235 18.00 7.81 13.76
N VAL A 236 17.22 6.79 14.08
CA VAL A 236 16.71 5.82 13.11
C VAL A 236 15.21 5.72 13.28
N GLN A 237 14.46 6.36 12.39
CA GLN A 237 13.02 6.20 12.38
C GLN A 237 12.66 4.83 11.81
N TYR A 238 11.87 4.05 12.55
CA TYR A 238 11.47 2.71 12.15
C TYR A 238 10.04 2.65 11.62
N GLY A 239 9.84 2.00 10.48
CA GLY A 239 8.53 1.68 9.93
C GLY A 239 8.11 0.24 10.24
N HIS A 240 6.96 0.06 10.88
CA HIS A 240 6.43 -1.26 11.24
C HIS A 240 5.84 -2.04 10.04
N GLY A 241 5.71 -3.36 10.21
CA GLY A 241 5.12 -4.28 9.25
C GLY A 241 3.59 -4.16 9.15
N LEU A 242 2.99 -4.91 8.21
CA LEU A 242 1.55 -4.83 7.93
C LEU A 242 0.73 -5.19 9.18
N PHE A 243 -0.15 -4.29 9.62
CA PHE A 243 -0.95 -4.42 10.84
C PHE A 243 -0.13 -4.58 12.13
N GLY A 244 1.14 -4.16 12.10
CA GLY A 244 1.94 -3.92 13.29
C GLY A 244 1.66 -2.56 13.92
N ASN A 245 2.54 -2.12 14.80
CA ASN A 245 2.50 -0.80 15.42
C ASN A 245 3.93 -0.32 15.75
N PHE A 246 4.05 0.90 16.29
CA PHE A 246 5.34 1.51 16.60
C PHE A 246 6.18 0.74 17.64
N HIS A 247 5.59 -0.14 18.46
CA HIS A 247 6.34 -0.98 19.41
C HIS A 247 7.19 -2.07 18.74
N GLU A 248 7.11 -2.25 17.41
CA GLU A 248 7.97 -3.21 16.71
C GLU A 248 9.48 -2.90 16.91
N ILE A 249 9.83 -1.65 17.26
CA ILE A 249 11.20 -1.26 17.65
C ILE A 249 11.73 -2.02 18.88
N GLU A 250 10.84 -2.58 19.71
CA GLU A 250 11.19 -3.38 20.89
C GLU A 250 11.62 -4.82 20.54
N THR A 251 11.59 -5.23 19.27
CA THR A 251 12.04 -6.56 18.86
C THR A 251 13.53 -6.78 19.13
N THR A 252 13.90 -7.98 19.57
CA THR A 252 15.27 -8.30 20.04
C THR A 252 16.36 -7.93 19.04
N TYR A 253 16.16 -8.20 17.74
CA TYR A 253 17.18 -7.91 16.73
C TYR A 253 17.39 -6.39 16.54
N LEU A 254 16.32 -5.58 16.66
CA LEU A 254 16.45 -4.11 16.59
C LEU A 254 17.11 -3.57 17.86
N LYS A 255 16.75 -4.08 19.05
CA LYS A 255 17.42 -3.70 20.30
C LYS A 255 18.92 -4.03 20.27
N GLN A 256 19.27 -5.21 19.76
CA GLN A 256 20.67 -5.60 19.58
C GLN A 256 21.41 -4.66 18.61
N GLN A 257 20.82 -4.35 17.45
CA GLN A 257 21.38 -3.41 16.49
C GLN A 257 21.51 -1.99 17.06
N SER A 258 20.50 -1.56 17.82
CA SER A 258 20.48 -0.28 18.54
C SER A 258 21.69 -0.15 19.44
N ASN A 259 21.92 -1.14 20.30
CA ASN A 259 23.05 -1.13 21.21
C ASN A 259 24.40 -1.28 20.48
N GLN A 260 24.47 -2.13 19.45
CA GLN A 260 25.71 -2.35 18.72
C GLN A 260 26.19 -1.12 17.94
N TYR A 261 25.28 -0.35 17.35
CA TYR A 261 25.62 0.74 16.41
C TYR A 261 25.25 2.15 16.89
N GLY A 262 24.69 2.27 18.09
CA GLY A 262 24.27 3.54 18.66
C GLY A 262 23.04 4.13 17.96
N TYR A 263 22.09 3.28 17.55
CA TYR A 263 20.86 3.74 16.92
C TYR A 263 19.82 4.04 18.00
N ILE A 264 19.29 5.25 18.00
CA ILE A 264 18.10 5.59 18.78
C ILE A 264 16.91 5.37 17.86
N PHE A 265 16.23 4.24 18.05
CA PHE A 265 15.04 3.93 17.27
C PHE A 265 13.87 4.76 17.75
N ALA A 266 13.08 5.28 16.81
CA ALA A 266 11.83 5.97 17.09
C ALA A 266 10.74 5.50 16.11
N GLY A 267 9.51 5.31 16.59
CA GLY A 267 8.41 4.77 15.81
C GLY A 267 7.10 5.55 15.99
N VAL A 268 6.30 5.58 14.93
CA VAL A 268 4.88 5.99 14.91
C VAL A 268 4.10 5.00 14.02
N ASN A 269 2.78 4.96 14.16
CA ASN A 269 1.93 4.07 13.37
C ASN A 269 1.76 4.54 11.91
N TRP A 270 1.86 3.59 10.97
CA TRP A 270 1.30 3.69 9.62
C TRP A 270 -0.22 3.56 9.69
N LEU A 271 -0.90 4.65 10.05
CA LEU A 271 -2.35 4.70 10.10
C LEU A 271 -2.98 4.18 8.80
N GLY A 272 -4.11 3.50 8.90
CA GLY A 272 -4.76 2.78 7.80
C GLY A 272 -4.27 1.34 7.64
N MET A 273 -3.11 1.01 8.19
CA MET A 273 -2.50 -0.32 8.15
C MET A 273 -1.75 -0.67 9.45
N CYS A 274 -2.13 -0.09 10.59
CA CYS A 274 -1.66 -0.53 11.90
C CYS A 274 -2.68 -1.47 12.56
N ASP A 275 -2.33 -2.06 13.70
CA ASP A 275 -3.16 -2.99 14.46
C ASP A 275 -4.56 -2.42 14.80
N GLU A 276 -4.65 -1.13 15.14
CA GLU A 276 -5.91 -0.42 15.39
C GLU A 276 -6.86 -0.41 14.19
N ASP A 277 -6.35 -0.50 12.96
CA ASP A 277 -7.15 -0.47 11.74
C ASP A 277 -7.72 -1.85 11.36
N VAL A 278 -7.17 -2.94 11.92
CA VAL A 278 -7.53 -4.33 11.55
C VAL A 278 -9.03 -4.60 11.63
N PRO A 279 -9.77 -4.21 12.69
CA PRO A 279 -11.20 -4.47 12.77
C PRO A 279 -11.98 -3.80 11.61
N PHE A 280 -11.60 -2.58 11.24
CA PHE A 280 -12.30 -1.78 10.24
C PHE A 280 -11.97 -2.21 8.81
N VAL A 281 -10.71 -2.58 8.56
CA VAL A 281 -10.32 -3.18 7.27
C VAL A 281 -11.06 -4.51 7.08
N SER A 282 -11.15 -5.32 8.13
CA SER A 282 -11.89 -6.59 8.08
C SER A 282 -13.38 -6.37 7.83
N GLU A 283 -13.99 -5.41 8.52
CA GLU A 283 -15.40 -5.06 8.32
C GLU A 283 -15.66 -4.55 6.90
N MET A 284 -14.81 -3.65 6.38
CA MET A 284 -14.89 -3.14 5.01
C MET A 284 -14.85 -4.27 3.97
N ILE A 285 -13.94 -5.23 4.12
CA ILE A 285 -13.83 -6.39 3.21
C ILE A 285 -15.10 -7.24 3.26
N LEU A 286 -15.68 -7.44 4.44
CA LEU A 286 -16.86 -8.29 4.63
C LEU A 286 -18.18 -7.63 4.25
N THR A 287 -18.26 -6.30 4.31
CA THR A 287 -19.54 -5.57 4.22
C THR A 287 -19.65 -4.70 2.98
N ASN A 288 -18.67 -3.83 2.72
CA ASN A 288 -18.73 -2.85 1.63
C ASN A 288 -17.34 -2.33 1.22
N LEU A 289 -16.82 -2.88 0.12
CA LEU A 289 -15.54 -2.46 -0.47
C LEU A 289 -15.55 -1.02 -1.00
N THR A 290 -16.71 -0.37 -1.15
CA THR A 290 -16.78 1.06 -1.51
C THR A 290 -16.14 1.95 -0.44
N ASN A 291 -15.97 1.44 0.79
CA ASN A 291 -15.28 2.13 1.86
C ASN A 291 -13.74 2.00 1.80
N PHE A 292 -13.18 1.35 0.76
CA PHE A 292 -11.73 1.25 0.55
C PHE A 292 -10.93 2.55 0.75
N PRO A 293 -11.43 3.74 0.38
CA PRO A 293 -10.70 4.98 0.63
C PRO A 293 -10.28 5.21 2.09
N MET A 294 -10.91 4.57 3.11
CA MET A 294 -10.44 4.67 4.50
C MET A 294 -8.98 4.24 4.70
N VAL A 295 -8.48 3.30 3.89
CA VAL A 295 -7.11 2.78 3.99
C VAL A 295 -6.09 3.79 3.45
N PRO A 296 -6.11 4.18 2.16
CA PRO A 296 -5.14 5.14 1.63
C PRO A 296 -5.28 6.50 2.31
N ASP A 297 -6.49 6.98 2.64
CA ASP A 297 -6.65 8.29 3.28
C ASP A 297 -5.98 8.32 4.66
N ARG A 298 -6.15 7.27 5.48
CA ARG A 298 -5.44 7.16 6.75
C ARG A 298 -3.93 6.99 6.55
N LEU A 299 -3.48 6.28 5.52
CA LEU A 299 -2.05 6.19 5.20
C LEU A 299 -1.43 7.54 4.84
N HIS A 300 -2.17 8.46 4.22
CA HIS A 300 -1.69 9.82 3.99
C HIS A 300 -1.41 10.54 5.31
N GLN A 301 -2.33 10.44 6.27
CA GLN A 301 -2.13 11.00 7.61
C GLN A 301 -1.00 10.29 8.36
N GLY A 302 -0.92 8.95 8.31
CA GLY A 302 0.16 8.18 8.92
C GLY A 302 1.54 8.54 8.35
N MET A 303 1.63 8.78 7.04
CA MET A 303 2.84 9.27 6.39
C MET A 303 3.22 10.67 6.87
N LEU A 304 2.25 11.58 7.01
CA LEU A 304 2.50 12.90 7.59
C LEU A 304 3.00 12.79 9.04
N ASN A 305 2.37 11.94 9.87
CA ASN A 305 2.79 11.68 11.24
C ASN A 305 4.26 11.22 11.28
N ALA A 306 4.63 10.28 10.41
CA ALA A 306 6.00 9.81 10.27
C ALA A 306 6.98 10.92 9.88
N LEU A 307 6.61 11.82 8.95
CA LEU A 307 7.45 12.96 8.60
C LEU A 307 7.59 13.96 9.76
N TYR A 308 6.51 14.18 10.50
CA TYR A 308 6.47 15.03 11.69
C TYR A 308 7.31 14.49 12.84
N LEU A 309 7.36 13.16 13.02
CA LEU A 309 8.23 12.55 14.02
C LEU A 309 9.68 12.98 13.78
N MET A 310 10.18 12.93 12.54
CA MET A 310 11.55 13.38 12.26
C MET A 310 11.74 14.87 12.55
N LYS A 311 10.73 15.72 12.29
CA LYS A 311 10.76 17.14 12.68
C LYS A 311 10.83 17.31 14.20
N LEU A 312 10.08 16.51 14.97
CA LEU A 312 10.16 16.49 16.42
C LEU A 312 11.55 16.07 16.91
N LEU A 313 12.11 14.99 16.39
CA LEU A 313 13.45 14.49 16.77
C LEU A 313 14.57 15.52 16.52
N MET A 314 14.31 16.52 15.68
CA MET A 314 15.21 17.62 15.36
C MET A 314 14.88 18.93 16.11
N SER A 315 13.78 18.98 16.84
CA SER A 315 13.32 20.19 17.52
C SER A 315 14.22 20.50 18.71
N ASP A 316 14.63 21.76 18.86
CA ASP A 316 15.52 22.19 19.94
C ASP A 316 14.92 21.90 21.31
N ASN A 317 13.61 22.09 21.46
CA ASN A 317 12.89 21.78 22.70
C ASN A 317 12.96 20.28 23.06
N PHE A 318 12.99 19.40 22.07
CA PHE A 318 13.03 17.95 22.23
C PHE A 318 14.45 17.48 22.52
N LEU A 319 15.43 17.97 21.77
CA LEU A 319 16.85 17.65 21.97
C LEU A 319 17.36 18.05 23.36
N ASN A 320 16.77 19.07 23.97
CA ASN A 320 17.10 19.53 25.32
C ASN A 320 16.23 18.89 26.43
N ASP A 321 15.29 18.00 26.10
CA ASP A 321 14.45 17.32 27.11
C ASP A 321 15.30 16.45 28.04
N ALA A 322 14.97 16.44 29.34
CA ALA A 322 15.65 15.61 30.34
C ALA A 322 15.59 14.11 30.00
N ALA A 323 14.54 13.66 29.31
CA ALA A 323 14.38 12.28 28.83
C ALA A 323 15.47 11.86 27.83
N LEU A 324 16.10 12.82 27.13
CA LEU A 324 17.21 12.56 26.20
C LEU A 324 18.59 12.85 26.80
N GLN A 325 18.68 13.19 28.09
CA GLN A 325 19.94 13.47 28.75
C GLN A 325 20.40 12.28 29.61
N PHE A 326 21.71 12.04 29.59
CA PHE A 326 22.40 11.13 30.49
C PHE A 326 23.61 11.86 31.08
N ASP A 327 23.74 11.86 32.41
CA ASP A 327 24.75 12.62 33.15
C ASP A 327 24.79 14.12 32.79
N GLY A 328 23.61 14.70 32.54
CA GLY A 328 23.45 16.12 32.16
C GLY A 328 24.01 16.47 30.77
N LYS A 329 24.27 15.47 29.92
CA LYS A 329 24.76 15.64 28.56
C LYS A 329 23.78 15.10 27.53
N GLN A 330 23.70 15.78 26.40
CA GLN A 330 23.02 15.29 25.21
C GLN A 330 23.77 14.06 24.66
N VAL A 331 23.02 13.02 24.28
CA VAL A 331 23.58 11.75 23.79
C VAL A 331 23.34 11.51 22.30
N VAL A 332 22.77 12.47 21.58
CA VAL A 332 22.36 12.32 20.18
C VAL A 332 22.94 13.41 19.29
N ASP A 333 23.42 13.02 18.11
CA ASP A 333 23.76 13.92 17.02
C ASP A 333 22.54 14.12 16.11
N PRO A 334 21.88 15.30 16.14
CA PRO A 334 20.67 15.55 15.37
C PRO A 334 20.91 15.61 13.86
N SER A 335 22.17 15.69 13.40
CA SER A 335 22.50 15.65 11.98
C SER A 335 22.43 14.23 11.39
N LEU A 336 22.62 13.21 12.23
CA LEU A 336 22.62 11.79 11.85
C LEU A 336 21.20 11.23 11.86
N ARG A 337 20.50 11.40 10.75
CA ARG A 337 19.09 11.02 10.57
C ARG A 337 18.95 9.94 9.52
N ASN A 338 18.30 8.83 9.89
CA ASN A 338 18.18 7.66 9.03
C ASN A 338 16.77 7.07 9.12
N TYR A 339 16.41 6.29 8.11
CA TYR A 339 15.19 5.50 8.08
C TYR A 339 15.51 4.01 8.01
N TYR A 340 14.72 3.18 8.68
CA TYR A 340 14.70 1.74 8.48
C TYR A 340 13.26 1.23 8.52
N GLY A 341 12.87 0.31 7.64
CA GLY A 341 11.56 -0.34 7.75
C GLY A 341 11.57 -1.69 7.07
N ASN A 342 10.78 -2.62 7.60
CA ASN A 342 10.63 -3.96 7.06
C ASN A 342 9.19 -4.20 6.58
N SER A 343 9.02 -4.98 5.50
CA SER A 343 7.70 -5.35 4.97
C SER A 343 6.86 -4.11 4.61
N LEU A 344 5.73 -3.84 5.28
CA LEU A 344 4.98 -2.58 5.10
C LEU A 344 5.85 -1.36 5.36
N GLY A 345 6.73 -1.38 6.37
CA GLY A 345 7.71 -0.33 6.61
C GLY A 345 8.71 -0.20 5.46
N GLY A 346 8.99 -1.27 4.72
CA GLY A 346 9.73 -1.18 3.48
C GLY A 346 8.92 -0.52 2.35
N ILE A 347 7.65 -0.91 2.18
CA ILE A 347 6.72 -0.34 1.19
C ILE A 347 6.54 1.16 1.42
N MET A 348 6.04 1.52 2.60
CA MET A 348 5.80 2.90 3.01
C MET A 348 7.11 3.65 3.17
N GLY A 349 8.19 2.98 3.55
CA GLY A 349 9.54 3.54 3.58
C GLY A 349 10.01 4.07 2.23
N SER A 350 9.67 3.42 1.12
CA SER A 350 9.98 3.94 -0.22
C SER A 350 9.27 5.28 -0.51
N VAL A 351 8.04 5.43 -0.03
CA VAL A 351 7.27 6.67 -0.12
C VAL A 351 7.84 7.74 0.83
N TYR A 352 8.12 7.37 2.08
CA TYR A 352 8.75 8.24 3.08
C TYR A 352 10.06 8.83 2.56
N MET A 353 10.94 7.98 2.01
CA MET A 353 12.24 8.42 1.48
C MET A 353 12.11 9.33 0.25
N THR A 354 10.96 9.29 -0.44
CA THR A 354 10.67 10.22 -1.55
C THR A 354 10.12 11.56 -1.04
N LEU A 355 9.45 11.57 0.11
CA LEU A 355 8.78 12.76 0.66
C LEU A 355 9.61 13.52 1.70
N THR A 356 10.49 12.83 2.43
CA THR A 356 11.28 13.43 3.51
C THR A 356 12.25 14.49 2.97
N THR A 357 12.42 15.56 3.75
CA THR A 357 13.39 16.64 3.49
C THR A 357 14.62 16.54 4.40
N ASP A 358 14.62 15.58 5.32
CA ASP A 358 15.53 15.54 6.47
C ASP A 358 16.38 14.27 6.49
N VAL A 359 15.90 13.21 5.85
CA VAL A 359 16.54 11.88 5.84
C VAL A 359 17.09 11.58 4.47
N ILE A 360 18.41 11.38 4.38
CA ILE A 360 19.11 11.09 3.12
C ILE A 360 19.60 9.65 3.01
N ARG A 361 19.45 8.85 4.08
CA ARG A 361 19.85 7.44 4.13
C ARG A 361 18.70 6.60 4.70
N GLY A 362 18.30 5.60 3.94
CA GLY A 362 17.23 4.68 4.34
C GLY A 362 17.56 3.25 3.97
N THR A 363 17.19 2.31 4.83
CA THR A 363 17.19 0.87 4.54
C THR A 363 15.75 0.41 4.40
N ILE A 364 15.41 -0.23 3.28
CA ILE A 364 14.10 -0.85 3.05
C ILE A 364 14.27 -2.36 3.00
N GLY A 365 13.84 -3.05 4.06
CA GLY A 365 13.93 -4.49 4.16
C GLY A 365 12.65 -5.16 3.68
N VAL A 366 12.81 -6.19 2.84
CA VAL A 366 11.71 -7.02 2.31
C VAL A 366 10.43 -6.22 1.93
N PRO A 367 10.53 -5.10 1.18
CA PRO A 367 9.43 -4.17 0.95
C PRO A 367 8.31 -4.72 0.03
N GLY A 368 8.26 -6.03 -0.23
CA GLY A 368 7.29 -6.61 -1.16
C GLY A 368 7.28 -5.93 -2.53
N PHE A 369 6.07 -5.80 -3.11
CA PHE A 369 5.77 -5.09 -4.35
C PHE A 369 4.88 -3.86 -4.06
N PRO A 370 4.80 -2.84 -4.95
CA PRO A 370 3.87 -1.74 -4.78
C PRO A 370 2.40 -2.22 -4.68
N PHE A 371 1.62 -1.65 -3.75
CA PHE A 371 0.22 -2.04 -3.52
C PHE A 371 -0.67 -2.12 -4.77
N PRO A 372 -0.58 -1.21 -5.77
CA PRO A 372 -1.37 -1.34 -6.99
C PRO A 372 -1.17 -2.68 -7.71
N CYS A 373 0.05 -3.22 -7.68
CA CYS A 373 0.36 -4.52 -8.27
C CYS A 373 -0.23 -5.68 -7.44
N PHE A 374 -0.25 -5.58 -6.11
CA PHE A 374 -0.90 -6.56 -5.23
C PHE A 374 -2.42 -6.57 -5.41
N CYS A 375 -3.06 -5.39 -5.41
CA CYS A 375 -4.52 -5.28 -5.50
C CYS A 375 -5.05 -5.76 -6.86
N LEU A 376 -4.28 -5.64 -7.94
CA LEU A 376 -4.65 -6.16 -9.26
C LEU A 376 -4.77 -7.69 -9.27
N ALA A 377 -3.90 -8.40 -8.55
CA ALA A 377 -3.95 -9.86 -8.44
C ALA A 377 -5.05 -10.35 -7.48
N ALA A 378 -5.37 -9.57 -6.43
CA ALA A 378 -6.39 -9.94 -5.44
C ALA A 378 -7.83 -9.58 -5.87
N ALA A 379 -8.03 -8.53 -6.68
CA ALA A 379 -9.36 -8.10 -7.11
C ALA A 379 -10.10 -9.15 -7.96
N THR A 380 -9.36 -10.07 -8.57
CA THR A 380 -9.90 -11.11 -9.44
C THR A 380 -10.25 -12.41 -8.70
N SER A 381 -9.74 -12.61 -7.48
CA SER A 381 -10.04 -13.76 -6.62
C SER A 381 -11.26 -13.54 -5.70
N LEU A 382 -11.69 -12.28 -5.54
CA LEU A 382 -12.90 -11.95 -4.79
C LEU A 382 -14.13 -12.42 -5.58
N PRO A 383 -14.99 -13.28 -5.01
CA PRO A 383 -16.13 -13.80 -5.73
C PRO A 383 -17.02 -12.65 -6.20
N SER A 384 -17.30 -12.64 -7.51
CA SER A 384 -18.35 -11.84 -8.13
C SER A 384 -19.73 -12.26 -7.59
N LYS A 385 -20.05 -11.85 -6.37
CA LYS A 385 -21.40 -11.90 -5.78
C LYS A 385 -21.82 -10.51 -5.31
N ILE A 386 -21.55 -9.50 -6.14
CA ILE A 386 -22.38 -8.29 -6.18
C ILE A 386 -23.35 -8.47 -7.36
N SER A 387 -24.25 -9.45 -7.24
CA SER A 387 -25.49 -9.47 -8.00
C SER A 387 -26.56 -9.97 -7.04
N SER A 388 -27.55 -9.12 -6.78
CA SER A 388 -28.73 -9.42 -5.99
C SER A 388 -29.33 -10.76 -6.41
N LYS A 389 -29.27 -11.76 -5.52
CA LYS A 389 -30.28 -12.81 -5.39
C LYS A 389 -30.11 -13.50 -4.05
N SER A 390 -31.18 -13.44 -3.27
CA SER A 390 -31.46 -14.29 -2.13
C SER A 390 -31.17 -15.76 -2.47
N ASP A 391 -30.39 -16.45 -1.63
CA ASP A 391 -30.83 -17.74 -1.11
C ASP A 391 -29.93 -18.19 0.04
N THR A 392 -30.61 -18.77 1.02
CA THR A 392 -30.17 -19.20 2.34
C THR A 392 -29.43 -20.54 2.31
N ASN A 393 -28.68 -20.78 3.39
CA ASN A 393 -28.12 -22.05 3.84
C ASN A 393 -26.95 -22.63 3.04
N LYS A 394 -25.76 -22.64 3.66
CA LYS A 394 -24.85 -23.80 3.77
C LYS A 394 -23.62 -23.50 4.61
N THR A 395 -23.46 -24.25 5.69
CA THR A 395 -22.22 -24.41 6.48
C THR A 395 -21.27 -25.32 5.72
N LEU A 396 -19.97 -25.02 5.70
CA LEU A 396 -18.93 -25.97 5.27
C LEU A 396 -17.73 -25.92 6.24
N ILE A 397 -17.44 -27.05 6.88
CA ILE A 397 -16.21 -27.33 7.63
C ILE A 397 -15.36 -28.22 6.72
N ALA A 398 -14.09 -27.87 6.50
CA ALA A 398 -13.12 -28.78 5.89
C ALA A 398 -11.73 -28.55 6.47
N SER A 399 -11.15 -29.60 7.03
CA SER A 399 -9.74 -29.73 7.43
C SER A 399 -9.00 -30.62 6.44
N SER A 400 -7.71 -30.38 6.23
CA SER A 400 -6.81 -31.40 5.64
C SER A 400 -5.40 -31.29 6.24
N LEU A 401 -4.77 -32.46 6.37
CA LEU A 401 -3.54 -32.76 7.13
C LEU A 401 -2.37 -33.13 6.19
N SER A 402 -1.15 -32.80 6.66
CA SER A 402 0.16 -33.50 6.51
C SER A 402 1.10 -33.14 5.33
N PRO A 403 2.43 -33.48 5.36
CA PRO A 403 3.37 -33.70 6.49
C PRO A 403 4.74 -32.95 6.39
N SER A 404 5.24 -32.55 7.57
CA SER A 404 6.64 -32.47 8.09
C SER A 404 7.87 -32.16 7.20
N TRP A 405 8.66 -31.15 7.62
CA TRP A 405 10.13 -31.24 7.81
C TRP A 405 10.56 -30.46 9.07
N ASN A 406 11.41 -31.10 9.88
CA ASN A 406 11.93 -30.61 11.17
C ASN A 406 13.21 -29.79 11.00
N TRP A 407 13.33 -28.68 11.76
CA TRP A 407 14.55 -28.33 12.49
C TRP A 407 14.16 -27.86 13.91
N LEU A 408 14.90 -28.39 14.89
CA LEU A 408 14.61 -28.40 16.32
C LEU A 408 15.40 -27.33 17.08
N GLY A 409 14.73 -26.72 18.07
CA GLY A 409 15.29 -26.05 19.26
C GLY A 409 14.60 -24.69 19.50
N LEU A 410 13.92 -24.38 20.61
CA LEU A 410 13.81 -24.95 21.96
C LEU A 410 12.55 -24.37 22.66
N ASP A 411 12.25 -24.90 23.85
CA ASP A 411 11.00 -24.82 24.59
C ASP A 411 10.61 -23.39 25.14
N TRP A 412 9.34 -22.90 25.21
CA TRP A 412 8.36 -23.14 26.31
C TRP A 412 7.97 -21.88 27.13
N SER A 413 7.01 -21.05 26.67
CA SER A 413 6.13 -20.24 27.55
C SER A 413 4.64 -20.25 27.07
N PRO A 414 3.64 -20.16 27.96
CA PRO A 414 2.25 -20.47 27.62
C PRO A 414 1.48 -19.20 27.26
N LEU A 415 0.86 -19.19 26.07
CA LEU A 415 0.01 -18.15 25.43
C LEU A 415 0.71 -17.39 24.30
N GLY A 416 0.87 -18.05 23.14
CA GLY A 416 1.39 -17.43 21.92
C GLY A 416 0.49 -17.66 20.71
N ILE A 417 0.21 -16.59 19.96
CA ILE A 417 -0.27 -16.65 18.57
C ILE A 417 0.94 -17.04 17.71
N TYR A 418 0.81 -18.04 16.85
CA TYR A 418 1.90 -18.51 16.00
C TYR A 418 1.68 -18.05 14.55
N ILE A 419 2.68 -17.38 13.97
CA ILE A 419 2.76 -17.08 12.54
C ILE A 419 3.75 -18.08 11.94
N TYR A 420 3.27 -18.95 11.04
CA TYR A 420 4.14 -19.83 10.24
C TYR A 420 4.35 -19.21 8.87
N ILE A 421 5.59 -18.86 8.53
CA ILE A 421 5.98 -18.44 7.18
C ILE A 421 6.55 -19.66 6.46
N TYR A 422 5.79 -20.28 5.57
CA TYR A 422 6.33 -21.25 4.61
C TYR A 422 6.77 -20.50 3.35
N VAL A 423 8.03 -20.66 2.95
CA VAL A 423 8.57 -20.09 1.71
C VAL A 423 8.12 -20.93 0.52
N TYR A 424 6.88 -20.73 0.11
CA TYR A 424 6.34 -20.84 -1.25
C TYR A 424 5.17 -19.85 -1.30
N VAL A 425 4.98 -19.14 -2.42
CA VAL A 425 4.09 -17.97 -2.59
C VAL A 425 2.63 -18.25 -2.21
N TYR A 426 2.32 -18.24 -0.92
CA TYR A 426 0.99 -18.25 -0.30
C TYR A 426 1.09 -17.56 1.06
N ILE A 427 0.49 -16.38 1.21
CA ILE A 427 0.38 -15.71 2.51
C ILE A 427 -0.88 -16.25 3.19
N TYR A 428 -0.70 -17.06 4.24
CA TYR A 428 -1.79 -17.48 5.11
C TYR A 428 -1.89 -16.53 6.30
N ILE A 429 -2.95 -15.72 6.36
CA ILE A 429 -3.27 -14.94 7.57
C ILE A 429 -4.26 -15.77 8.40
N ILE A 430 -3.85 -16.15 9.62
CA ILE A 430 -4.65 -16.91 10.58
C ILE A 430 -5.10 -15.97 11.70
N PHE A 431 -6.41 -15.77 11.85
CA PHE A 431 -6.99 -15.04 12.98
C PHE A 431 -7.44 -16.01 14.08
N PHE A 432 -7.08 -15.73 15.33
CA PHE A 432 -7.60 -16.44 16.51
C PHE A 432 -8.59 -15.54 17.26
N PHE A 433 -9.86 -15.94 17.31
CA PHE A 433 -10.86 -15.29 18.16
C PHE A 433 -11.20 -16.17 19.36
N LYS A 434 -11.07 -15.63 20.58
CA LYS A 434 -11.51 -16.28 21.81
C LYS A 434 -12.83 -15.66 22.27
N LYS A 435 -13.96 -16.32 21.99
CA LYS A 435 -15.25 -15.98 22.61
C LYS A 435 -15.46 -16.86 23.85
N ALA A 436 -16.16 -16.33 24.86
CA ALA A 436 -16.33 -16.90 26.20
C ALA A 436 -17.06 -18.27 26.29
N ASN A 437 -17.22 -19.02 25.20
CA ASN A 437 -17.70 -20.40 25.20
C ASN A 437 -16.91 -21.22 24.15
N LYS A 438 -15.89 -21.94 24.61
CA LYS A 438 -15.16 -23.10 24.03
C LYS A 438 -15.24 -23.40 22.51
N GLN A 439 -15.23 -22.41 21.63
CA GLN A 439 -15.02 -22.61 20.19
C GLN A 439 -14.02 -21.59 19.66
N THR A 440 -12.91 -22.11 19.16
CA THR A 440 -11.89 -21.36 18.41
C THR A 440 -12.33 -21.32 16.95
N PHE A 441 -12.47 -20.11 16.39
CA PHE A 441 -12.69 -19.92 14.96
C PHE A 441 -11.34 -19.74 14.28
N ILE A 442 -11.10 -20.48 13.19
CA ILE A 442 -9.94 -20.32 12.32
C ILE A 442 -10.48 -19.84 10.97
N ILE A 443 -10.12 -18.62 10.58
CA ILE A 443 -10.43 -18.07 9.26
C ILE A 443 -9.15 -18.16 8.44
N TYR A 444 -9.21 -18.87 7.31
CA TYR A 444 -8.15 -18.89 6.32
C TYR A 444 -8.46 -17.82 5.28
N ILE A 445 -7.63 -16.78 5.22
CA ILE A 445 -7.64 -15.85 4.09
C ILE A 445 -6.49 -16.25 3.18
N HIS A 446 -6.83 -16.66 1.96
CA HIS A 446 -5.87 -16.81 0.88
C HIS A 446 -5.66 -15.43 0.24
N ILE A 447 -4.43 -14.91 0.30
CA ILE A 447 -3.99 -13.74 -0.48
C ILE A 447 -3.09 -14.22 -1.60
#